data_AF-A0A7C5HHL5-F1
#
_entry.id   AF-A0A7C5HHL5-F1
#
_cell.length_a   1.000
_cell.length_b   1.000
_cell.length_c   1.000
_cell.angle_alpha   90.00
_cell.angle_beta   90.00
_cell.angle_gamma   90.00
#
_symmetry.space_group_name_H-M   'P 1'
#
loop_
_entity.id
_entity.type
_entity.pdbx_description
1 polymer ?
#
loop_
_entity_poly.entity_id
_entity_poly.type
_entity_poly.pdbx_seq_one_letter_code
_entity_poly.pdbx_strand_id
1 'polypeptide(L)'
;MKGIIISIIVIFGSVACNNLSVKNGALDSTIEKMRGESKITTILGTYAWDVETNTQGSSPKSDFWLEWMTASKGSLVAQNGTTVEVVKRDFDSIDKKVLQSYPAFRDGRIDNDRLKVGTVAFFKTSEGHYGELKIIGFKALHDFDFKEAQAHLDPSWKRFVLAKPNRKKYHLVVKYRLYR
;
A
#
# COMPACT_ATOMS: atom_id res chain seq x y z
N MET A 1 -47.64 32.05 -9.13
CA MET A 1 -46.35 31.32 -9.09
C MET A 1 -46.25 30.60 -7.77
N LYS A 2 -46.44 29.27 -7.76
CA LYS A 2 -46.36 28.44 -6.56
C LYS A 2 -45.25 27.41 -6.78
N GLY A 3 -44.15 27.53 -6.04
CA GLY A 3 -43.07 26.55 -6.00
C GLY A 3 -43.47 25.38 -5.13
N ILE A 4 -43.33 24.17 -5.66
CA ILE A 4 -43.66 22.91 -5.00
C ILE A 4 -42.44 22.45 -4.21
N ILE A 5 -42.60 22.27 -2.90
CA ILE A 5 -41.64 21.61 -2.02
C ILE A 5 -41.85 20.10 -2.17
N ILE A 6 -40.82 19.38 -2.61
CA ILE A 6 -40.84 17.90 -2.66
C ILE A 6 -40.25 17.39 -1.35
N SER A 7 -41.12 16.98 -0.43
CA SER A 7 -40.75 16.21 0.77
C SER A 7 -40.61 14.74 0.39
N ILE A 8 -39.41 14.19 0.49
CA ILE A 8 -39.18 12.74 0.38
C ILE A 8 -39.54 12.11 1.73
N ILE A 9 -40.68 11.44 1.77
CA ILE A 9 -41.09 10.59 2.89
C ILE A 9 -40.35 9.25 2.73
N VAL A 10 -39.48 8.90 3.68
CA VAL A 10 -38.91 7.55 3.79
C VAL A 10 -39.83 6.74 4.69
N ILE A 11 -40.58 5.82 4.09
CA ILE A 11 -41.44 4.87 4.81
C ILE A 11 -40.59 3.66 5.22
N PHE A 12 -40.39 3.46 6.52
CA PHE A 12 -39.92 2.18 7.06
C PHE A 12 -41.09 1.20 7.11
N GLY A 13 -41.22 0.38 6.07
CA GLY A 13 -42.11 -0.78 6.05
C GLY A 13 -41.31 -2.05 6.32
N SER A 14 -41.54 -2.69 7.46
CA SER A 14 -41.06 -4.04 7.75
C SER A 14 -42.00 -5.06 7.11
N VAL A 15 -41.60 -5.73 6.02
CA VAL A 15 -42.18 -7.05 5.67
C VAL A 15 -41.19 -7.87 4.82
N ALA A 16 -41.05 -9.14 5.21
CA ALA A 16 -40.64 -10.30 4.43
C ALA A 16 -39.18 -10.37 3.92
N CYS A 17 -38.43 -11.32 4.51
CA CYS A 17 -37.33 -12.02 3.85
C CYS A 17 -37.82 -12.59 2.50
N ASN A 18 -37.46 -11.92 1.41
CA ASN A 18 -37.39 -12.54 0.10
C ASN A 18 -35.91 -12.60 -0.31
N ASN A 19 -35.47 -13.80 -0.65
CA ASN A 19 -34.17 -14.10 -1.26
C ASN A 19 -34.05 -13.35 -2.60
N LEU A 20 -33.68 -12.07 -2.51
CA LEU A 20 -33.14 -11.30 -3.61
C LEU A 20 -31.66 -11.69 -3.72
N SER A 21 -31.42 -12.82 -4.40
CA SER A 21 -30.14 -13.14 -5.02
C SER A 21 -29.91 -12.15 -6.17
N VAL A 22 -29.72 -10.89 -5.81
CA VAL A 22 -29.33 -9.82 -6.71
C VAL A 22 -27.87 -10.06 -7.06
N LYS A 23 -27.57 -9.89 -8.35
CA LYS A 23 -26.27 -10.09 -8.98
C LYS A 23 -25.19 -9.19 -8.35
N ASN A 24 -24.66 -9.55 -7.18
CA ASN A 24 -23.62 -8.81 -6.47
C ASN A 24 -22.32 -8.69 -7.27
N GLY A 25 -22.05 -9.59 -8.22
CA GLY A 25 -20.80 -9.57 -9.00
C GLY A 25 -20.62 -8.36 -9.93
N ALA A 26 -21.70 -7.73 -10.43
CA ALA A 26 -21.57 -6.58 -11.34
C ALA A 26 -21.31 -5.26 -10.60
N LEU A 27 -21.89 -5.10 -9.41
CA LEU A 27 -21.66 -3.93 -8.57
C LEU A 27 -20.26 -4.00 -7.94
N ASP A 28 -19.86 -5.17 -7.42
CA ASP A 28 -18.53 -5.37 -6.84
C ASP A 28 -17.42 -5.19 -7.88
N SER A 29 -17.58 -5.71 -9.10
CA SER A 29 -16.59 -5.51 -10.17
C SER A 29 -16.49 -4.05 -10.64
N THR A 30 -17.58 -3.28 -10.55
CA THR A 30 -17.58 -1.84 -10.86
C THR A 30 -16.90 -1.03 -9.76
N ILE A 31 -17.17 -1.35 -8.49
CA ILE A 31 -16.53 -0.72 -7.32
C ILE A 31 -15.03 -1.05 -7.29
N GLU A 32 -14.65 -2.30 -7.56
CA GLU A 32 -13.24 -2.70 -7.68
C GLU A 32 -12.54 -2.01 -8.86
N LYS A 33 -13.23 -1.84 -10.00
CA LYS A 33 -12.68 -1.10 -11.14
C LYS A 33 -12.50 0.40 -10.85
N MET A 34 -13.37 1.00 -10.04
CA MET A 34 -13.23 2.38 -9.56
C MET A 34 -12.15 2.53 -8.49
N ARG A 35 -11.97 1.50 -7.66
CA ARG A 35 -10.95 1.47 -6.63
C ARG A 35 -9.58 1.13 -7.18
N GLY A 36 -9.44 0.44 -8.30
CA GLY A 36 -8.14 0.00 -8.80
C GLY A 36 -7.66 -1.28 -8.10
N GLU A 37 -6.92 -2.11 -8.85
CA GLU A 37 -6.45 -3.41 -8.38
C GLU A 37 -5.43 -3.25 -7.25
N SER A 38 -5.69 -3.87 -6.10
CA SER A 38 -4.71 -3.96 -5.02
C SER A 38 -3.75 -5.14 -5.25
N LYS A 39 -2.46 -4.91 -5.03
CA LYS A 39 -1.39 -5.90 -5.20
C LYS A 39 -0.66 -6.11 -3.88
N ILE A 40 -0.01 -7.26 -3.73
CA ILE A 40 0.86 -7.56 -2.59
C ILE A 40 2.30 -7.74 -3.09
N THR A 41 3.23 -7.09 -2.41
CA THR A 41 4.67 -7.19 -2.68
C THR A 41 5.45 -7.21 -1.38
N THR A 42 6.63 -7.80 -1.40
CA THR A 42 7.60 -7.75 -0.31
C THR A 42 8.76 -6.84 -0.70
N ILE A 43 8.87 -5.68 -0.07
CA ILE A 43 10.03 -4.79 -0.22
C ILE A 43 11.20 -5.38 0.57
N LEU A 44 12.30 -5.67 -0.13
CA LEU A 44 13.49 -6.26 0.45
C LEU A 44 14.21 -5.25 1.36
N GLY A 45 14.69 -5.68 2.52
CA GLY A 45 15.47 -4.82 3.40
C GLY A 45 16.74 -4.36 2.70
N THR A 46 17.03 -3.05 2.80
CA THR A 46 18.11 -2.33 2.10
C THR A 46 18.01 -2.31 0.57
N TYR A 47 16.82 -2.48 0.01
CA TYR A 47 16.55 -2.35 -1.43
C TYR A 47 15.65 -1.15 -1.72
N ALA A 48 15.78 -0.65 -2.94
CA ALA A 48 14.86 0.31 -3.51
C ALA A 48 13.76 -0.42 -4.32
N TRP A 49 12.56 0.16 -4.31
CA TRP A 49 11.35 -0.36 -4.94
C TRP A 49 10.73 0.71 -5.84
N ASP A 50 10.52 0.34 -7.09
CA ASP A 50 9.77 1.09 -8.08
C ASP A 50 8.33 0.55 -8.08
N VAL A 51 7.38 1.39 -7.65
CA VAL A 51 5.97 1.00 -7.48
C VAL A 51 5.27 0.88 -8.83
N GLU A 52 5.68 1.69 -9.81
CA GLU A 52 5.12 1.72 -11.15
C GLU A 52 5.29 0.36 -11.84
N THR A 53 6.50 -0.20 -11.76
CA THR A 53 6.85 -1.46 -12.40
C THR A 53 6.77 -2.65 -11.44
N ASN A 54 6.63 -2.39 -10.14
CA ASN A 54 6.77 -3.37 -9.06
C ASN A 54 8.09 -4.15 -9.13
N THR A 55 9.19 -3.44 -9.39
CA THR A 55 10.54 -4.01 -9.47
C THR A 55 11.41 -3.50 -8.34
N GLN A 56 12.42 -4.30 -7.97
CA GLN A 56 13.37 -3.94 -6.93
C GLN A 56 14.80 -3.96 -7.41
N GLY A 57 15.61 -3.07 -6.85
CA GLY A 57 17.01 -2.90 -7.21
C GLY A 57 17.42 -1.44 -7.16
N SER A 58 18.69 -1.17 -7.44
CA SER A 58 19.24 0.19 -7.44
C SER A 58 18.87 0.92 -8.75
N SER A 59 17.66 1.47 -8.82
CA SER A 59 17.22 2.29 -9.96
C SER A 59 17.09 3.76 -9.56
N PRO A 60 17.55 4.71 -10.39
CA PRO A 60 17.27 6.14 -10.18
C PRO A 60 15.78 6.48 -10.33
N LYS A 61 14.94 5.52 -10.76
CA LYS A 61 13.49 5.66 -10.85
C LYS A 61 12.74 5.06 -9.66
N SER A 62 13.43 4.40 -8.73
CA SER A 62 12.73 3.80 -7.59
C SER A 62 12.03 4.86 -6.77
N ASP A 63 10.81 4.56 -6.32
CA ASP A 63 9.99 5.47 -5.55
C ASP A 63 10.31 5.40 -4.06
N PHE A 64 10.65 4.20 -3.56
CA PHE A 64 10.93 3.95 -2.15
C PHE A 64 12.26 3.24 -1.93
N TRP A 65 12.86 3.44 -0.76
CA TRP A 65 14.01 2.71 -0.24
C TRP A 65 13.70 2.24 1.17
N LEU A 66 13.72 0.92 1.40
CA LEU A 66 13.62 0.36 2.75
C LEU A 66 15.00 0.36 3.39
N GLU A 67 15.25 1.34 4.25
CA GLU A 67 16.52 1.50 4.94
C GLU A 67 16.48 0.85 6.33
N TRP A 68 17.59 0.18 6.71
CA TRP A 68 17.83 -0.28 8.08
C TRP A 68 19.12 0.34 8.61
N MET A 69 19.01 1.33 9.49
CA MET A 69 20.15 1.96 10.15
C MET A 69 20.75 1.06 11.24
N THR A 70 19.91 0.26 11.91
CA THR A 70 20.35 -0.71 12.92
C THR A 70 19.54 -2.01 12.82
N ALA A 71 19.80 -2.96 13.73
CA ALA A 71 19.01 -4.20 13.84
C ALA A 71 17.51 -3.96 14.14
N SER A 72 17.16 -2.81 14.73
CA SER A 72 15.80 -2.49 15.21
C SER A 72 15.29 -1.12 14.76
N LYS A 73 16.09 -0.33 14.02
CA LYS A 73 15.70 0.97 13.47
C LYS A 73 15.76 0.94 11.95
N GLY A 74 14.61 1.12 11.31
CA GLY A 74 14.50 1.27 9.87
C GLY A 74 13.36 2.21 9.48
N SER A 75 13.36 2.62 8.23
CA SER A 75 12.36 3.53 7.67
C SER A 75 12.10 3.15 6.22
N LEU A 76 10.86 3.36 5.75
CA LEU A 76 10.56 3.35 4.32
C LEU A 76 10.66 4.79 3.81
N VAL A 77 11.68 5.07 3.02
CA VAL A 77 12.02 6.42 2.56
C VAL A 77 11.57 6.57 1.11
N ALA A 78 10.65 7.48 0.86
CA ALA A 78 10.35 7.96 -0.48
C ALA A 78 11.55 8.74 -1.03
N GLN A 79 11.81 8.58 -2.31
CA GLN A 79 12.97 9.15 -3.01
C GLN A 79 12.59 9.54 -4.45
N ASN A 80 13.51 10.21 -5.13
CA ASN A 80 13.37 10.59 -6.54
C ASN A 80 12.11 11.41 -6.86
N GLY A 81 11.67 12.27 -5.94
CA GLY A 81 10.45 13.09 -6.11
C GLY A 81 9.16 12.39 -5.67
N THR A 82 9.24 11.14 -5.22
CA THR A 82 8.13 10.48 -4.52
C THR A 82 7.90 11.10 -3.17
N THR A 83 6.64 11.18 -2.78
CA THR A 83 6.22 11.68 -1.47
C THR A 83 5.31 10.66 -0.78
N VAL A 84 5.31 10.62 0.54
CA VAL A 84 4.52 9.67 1.33
C VAL A 84 4.07 10.28 2.64
N GLU A 85 2.85 10.00 3.05
CA GLU A 85 2.27 10.45 4.32
C GLU A 85 1.49 9.32 4.98
N VAL A 86 1.75 9.06 6.25
CA VAL A 86 0.99 8.09 7.05
C VAL A 86 -0.35 8.68 7.43
N VAL A 87 -1.44 7.92 7.22
CA VAL A 87 -2.81 8.40 7.46
C VAL A 87 -3.56 7.51 8.44
N LYS A 88 -4.51 8.11 9.16
CA LYS A 88 -5.47 7.39 10.01
C LYS A 88 -6.75 7.09 9.22
N ARG A 89 -6.65 6.18 8.24
CA ARG A 89 -7.77 5.75 7.38
C ARG A 89 -7.68 4.26 7.10
N ASP A 90 -8.82 3.64 6.85
CA ASP A 90 -8.89 2.24 6.43
C ASP A 90 -8.51 2.13 4.95
N PHE A 91 -7.57 1.23 4.63
CA PHE A 91 -7.09 0.97 3.26
C PHE A 91 -8.23 0.77 2.25
N ASP A 92 -9.26 0.01 2.62
CA ASP A 92 -10.36 -0.28 1.70
C ASP A 92 -11.37 0.89 1.60
N SER A 93 -11.24 1.96 2.38
CA SER A 93 -12.10 3.15 2.33
C SER A 93 -11.61 4.25 1.37
N ILE A 94 -10.39 4.09 0.83
CA ILE A 94 -9.72 5.12 0.05
C ILE A 94 -10.04 4.94 -1.44
N ASP A 95 -10.36 6.05 -2.10
CA ASP A 95 -10.54 6.13 -3.54
C ASP A 95 -9.62 7.20 -4.15
N LYS A 96 -9.55 7.25 -5.48
CA LYS A 96 -8.73 8.21 -6.22
C LYS A 96 -9.05 9.67 -5.86
N LYS A 97 -10.31 10.01 -5.58
CA LYS A 97 -10.73 11.38 -5.27
C LYS A 97 -10.19 11.82 -3.90
N VAL A 98 -10.25 10.94 -2.91
CA VAL A 98 -9.67 11.18 -1.59
C VAL A 98 -8.18 11.46 -1.70
N LEU A 99 -7.44 10.64 -2.47
CA LEU A 99 -6.00 10.83 -2.69
C LEU A 99 -5.67 12.15 -3.39
N GLN A 100 -6.42 12.51 -4.43
CA GLN A 100 -6.24 13.76 -5.18
C GLN A 100 -6.55 15.01 -4.37
N SER A 101 -7.48 14.91 -3.42
CA SER A 101 -7.82 16.00 -2.51
C SER A 101 -6.83 16.17 -1.35
N TYR A 102 -5.87 15.25 -1.20
CA TYR A 102 -5.00 15.23 -0.04
C TYR A 102 -4.01 16.41 -0.07
N PRO A 103 -4.13 17.37 0.85
CA PRO A 103 -3.55 18.71 0.68
C PRO A 103 -2.06 18.79 0.97
N ALA A 104 -1.45 17.75 1.56
CA ALA A 104 -0.03 17.77 1.87
C ALA A 104 0.57 16.36 1.87
N PHE A 105 1.36 16.04 0.85
CA PHE A 105 2.38 15.02 0.99
C PHE A 105 3.62 15.70 1.58
N ARG A 106 3.96 15.41 2.83
CA ARG A 106 5.18 15.91 3.48
C ARG A 106 6.34 14.95 3.21
N ASP A 107 7.53 15.31 3.71
CA ASP A 107 8.79 14.59 3.51
C ASP A 107 8.70 13.12 3.97
N GLY A 108 8.18 12.30 3.06
CA GLY A 108 9.01 11.36 2.33
C GLY A 108 9.46 10.14 3.13
N ARG A 109 8.94 9.87 4.32
CA ARG A 109 9.24 8.62 5.01
C ARG A 109 8.19 8.12 5.99
N ILE A 110 8.15 6.80 6.12
CA ILE A 110 7.48 6.09 7.21
C ILE A 110 8.57 5.67 8.20
N ASP A 111 8.63 6.36 9.33
CA ASP A 111 9.60 6.10 10.39
C ASP A 111 9.38 4.78 11.13
N ASN A 112 10.41 4.35 11.85
CA ASN A 112 10.45 3.07 12.56
C ASN A 112 9.26 2.80 13.51
N ASP A 113 8.78 3.82 14.21
CA ASP A 113 7.63 3.74 15.12
C ASP A 113 6.29 3.56 14.38
N ARG A 114 6.26 3.97 13.11
CA ARG A 114 5.13 3.83 12.19
C ARG A 114 5.28 2.62 11.25
N LEU A 115 6.47 2.02 11.15
CA LEU A 115 6.74 0.80 10.38
C LEU A 115 6.18 -0.44 11.11
N LYS A 116 4.86 -0.56 11.17
CA LYS A 116 4.14 -1.65 11.86
C LYS A 116 2.92 -2.11 11.06
N VAL A 117 2.51 -3.36 11.30
CA VAL A 117 1.33 -3.94 10.67
C VAL A 117 0.09 -3.07 10.95
N GLY A 118 -0.69 -2.82 9.90
CA GLY A 118 -1.88 -1.98 9.95
C GLY A 118 -1.64 -0.52 9.56
N THR A 119 -0.40 -0.04 9.54
CA THR A 119 -0.10 1.32 9.07
C THR A 119 -0.50 1.48 7.62
N VAL A 120 -1.29 2.53 7.34
CA VAL A 120 -1.71 2.95 6.00
C VAL A 120 -1.02 4.26 5.66
N ALA A 121 -0.55 4.39 4.43
CA ALA A 121 0.07 5.61 3.92
C ALA A 121 -0.43 5.94 2.51
N PHE A 122 -0.56 7.22 2.24
CA PHE A 122 -0.75 7.76 0.90
C PHE A 122 0.60 8.09 0.29
N PHE A 123 0.73 7.93 -1.02
CA PHE A 123 1.90 8.38 -1.74
C PHE A 123 1.56 8.97 -3.10
N LYS A 124 2.49 9.76 -3.62
CA LYS A 124 2.50 10.25 -4.99
C LYS A 124 3.87 9.95 -5.59
N THR A 125 3.90 9.21 -6.70
CA THR A 125 5.14 8.87 -7.41
C THR A 125 5.70 10.09 -8.12
N SER A 126 6.96 9.99 -8.53
CA SER A 126 7.63 11.03 -9.34
C SER A 126 6.94 11.28 -10.69
N GLU A 127 6.25 10.26 -11.23
CA GLU A 127 5.44 10.34 -12.44
C GLU A 127 4.07 11.01 -12.22
N GLY A 128 3.74 11.35 -10.97
CA GLY A 128 2.51 12.04 -10.60
C GLY A 128 1.31 11.14 -10.33
N HIS A 129 1.49 9.81 -10.38
CA HIS A 129 0.45 8.87 -10.01
C HIS A 129 0.27 8.82 -8.50
N TYR A 130 -0.98 8.64 -8.07
CA TYR A 130 -1.33 8.54 -6.66
C TYR A 130 -1.43 7.09 -6.27
N GLY A 131 -1.15 6.79 -5.01
CA GLY A 131 -1.33 5.46 -4.48
C GLY A 131 -1.48 5.43 -2.99
N GLU A 132 -1.76 4.22 -2.52
CA GLU A 132 -1.86 3.91 -1.11
C GLU A 132 -1.15 2.58 -0.84
N LEU A 133 -0.59 2.46 0.35
CA LEU A 133 0.00 1.23 0.84
C LEU A 133 -0.43 0.97 2.27
N LYS A 134 -0.57 -0.31 2.61
CA LYS A 134 -0.77 -0.83 3.95
C LYS A 134 0.32 -1.82 4.26
N ILE A 135 0.98 -1.64 5.40
CA ILE A 135 1.90 -2.65 5.93
C ILE A 135 1.07 -3.82 6.46
N ILE A 136 1.25 -4.99 5.88
CA ILE A 136 0.49 -6.20 6.25
C ILE A 136 1.35 -7.24 6.98
N GLY A 137 2.67 -7.11 6.93
CA GLY A 137 3.55 -8.06 7.59
C GLY A 137 5.03 -7.77 7.40
N PHE A 138 5.84 -8.69 7.90
CA PHE A 138 7.28 -8.69 7.72
C PHE A 138 7.76 -10.09 7.40
N LYS A 139 8.89 -10.18 6.70
CA LYS A 139 9.65 -11.43 6.53
C LYS A 139 11.02 -11.31 7.18
N ALA A 140 11.54 -12.45 7.58
CA ALA A 140 12.81 -12.53 8.28
C ALA A 140 13.99 -12.37 7.31
N LEU A 141 15.15 -11.90 7.81
CA LEU A 141 16.37 -11.73 7.01
C LEU A 141 16.80 -13.04 6.32
N HIS A 142 16.54 -14.19 6.95
CA HIS A 142 16.88 -15.52 6.41
C HIS A 142 15.70 -16.20 5.71
N ASP A 143 14.56 -15.52 5.55
CA ASP A 143 13.47 -16.03 4.71
C ASP A 143 13.84 -15.74 3.25
N PHE A 144 13.99 -16.80 2.44
CA PHE A 144 14.27 -16.66 1.01
C PHE A 144 13.17 -17.28 0.14
N ASP A 145 12.08 -17.74 0.74
CA ASP A 145 11.05 -18.56 0.11
C ASP A 145 9.93 -17.72 -0.51
N PHE A 146 10.27 -16.50 -0.95
CA PHE A 146 9.33 -15.58 -1.58
C PHE A 146 9.87 -15.02 -2.89
N LYS A 147 8.94 -14.68 -3.80
CA LYS A 147 9.25 -14.34 -5.20
C LYS A 147 10.30 -13.24 -5.31
N GLU A 148 10.21 -12.19 -4.49
CA GLU A 148 11.14 -11.04 -4.57
C GLU A 148 12.55 -11.44 -4.09
N ALA A 149 12.66 -12.29 -3.07
CA ALA A 149 13.94 -12.84 -2.63
C ALA A 149 14.59 -13.76 -3.67
N GLN A 150 13.79 -14.54 -4.38
CA GLN A 150 14.29 -15.41 -5.45
C GLN A 150 14.74 -14.62 -6.67
N ALA A 151 14.00 -13.56 -7.02
CA ALA A 151 14.27 -12.74 -8.19
C ALA A 151 15.46 -11.78 -8.01
N HIS A 152 15.69 -11.23 -6.81
CA HIS A 152 16.61 -10.11 -6.62
C HIS A 152 17.77 -10.36 -5.66
N LEU A 153 17.71 -11.38 -4.79
CA LEU A 153 18.81 -11.67 -3.86
C LEU A 153 19.75 -12.70 -4.49
N ASP A 154 20.96 -12.27 -4.79
CA ASP A 154 21.98 -13.15 -5.33
C ASP A 154 22.50 -14.16 -4.28
N PRO A 155 23.06 -15.30 -4.71
CA PRO A 155 23.54 -16.34 -3.78
C PRO A 155 24.69 -15.88 -2.86
N SER A 156 25.50 -14.90 -3.26
CA SER A 156 26.59 -14.39 -2.41
C SER A 156 26.02 -13.55 -1.26
N TRP A 157 25.00 -12.73 -1.53
CA TRP A 157 24.28 -11.99 -0.50
C TRP A 157 23.60 -12.93 0.49
N LYS A 158 22.92 -13.98 0.01
CA LYS A 158 22.27 -14.98 0.88
C LYS A 158 23.27 -15.63 1.84
N ARG A 159 24.44 -16.03 1.34
CA ARG A 159 25.52 -16.59 2.18
C ARG A 159 26.03 -15.57 3.21
N PHE A 160 26.23 -14.33 2.78
CA PHE A 160 26.67 -13.26 3.67
C PHE A 160 25.70 -13.01 4.83
N VAL A 161 24.38 -12.97 4.58
CA VAL A 161 23.41 -12.69 5.64
C VAL A 161 23.19 -13.87 6.58
N LEU A 162 23.38 -15.12 6.12
CA LEU A 162 23.29 -16.31 6.97
C LEU A 162 24.36 -16.34 8.09
N ALA A 163 25.47 -15.61 7.91
CA ALA A 163 26.48 -15.43 8.96
C ALA A 163 26.08 -14.40 10.03
N LYS A 164 24.92 -13.74 9.89
CA LYS A 164 24.41 -12.72 10.82
C LYS A 164 23.25 -13.26 11.66
N PRO A 165 22.94 -12.62 12.80
CA PRO A 165 21.73 -12.95 13.55
C PRO A 165 20.47 -12.76 12.70
N ASN A 166 19.56 -13.73 12.76
CA ASN A 166 18.31 -13.67 12.00
C ASN A 166 17.38 -12.58 12.55
N ARG A 167 17.08 -11.58 11.73
CA ARG A 167 16.16 -10.48 12.08
C ARG A 167 14.76 -10.83 11.60
N LYS A 168 13.79 -10.99 12.51
CA LYS A 168 12.41 -11.38 12.18
C LYS A 168 11.61 -10.31 11.41
N LYS A 169 11.98 -9.03 11.57
CA LYS A 169 11.40 -7.89 10.87
C LYS A 169 12.46 -7.26 9.98
N TYR A 170 12.62 -7.76 8.76
CA TYR A 170 13.66 -7.28 7.84
C TYR A 170 13.10 -6.88 6.48
N HIS A 171 12.38 -7.77 5.81
CA HIS A 171 11.68 -7.40 4.58
C HIS A 171 10.25 -6.97 4.92
N LEU A 172 9.74 -5.95 4.26
CA LEU A 172 8.44 -5.34 4.54
C LEU A 172 7.39 -5.87 3.56
N VAL A 173 6.33 -6.48 4.07
CA VAL A 173 5.22 -6.95 3.23
C VAL A 173 4.14 -5.88 3.20
N VAL A 174 3.79 -5.42 2.00
CA VAL A 174 2.79 -4.37 1.80
C VAL A 174 1.68 -4.83 0.85
N LYS A 175 0.44 -4.46 1.18
CA LYS A 175 -0.66 -4.38 0.22
C LYS A 175 -0.66 -2.96 -0.32
N TYR A 176 -0.67 -2.77 -1.63
CA TYR A 176 -0.63 -1.44 -2.22
C TYR A 176 -1.55 -1.35 -3.43
N ARG A 177 -1.85 -0.13 -3.82
CA ARG A 177 -2.68 0.19 -4.97
C ARG A 177 -2.19 1.48 -5.60
N LEU A 178 -2.16 1.49 -6.92
CA LEU A 178 -1.66 2.59 -7.72
C LEU A 178 -2.73 3.04 -8.71
N TYR A 179 -2.96 4.36 -8.76
CA TYR A 179 -3.96 5.01 -9.59
C TYR A 179 -3.27 5.82 -10.67
N ARG A 180 -3.27 5.27 -11.88
CA ARG A 180 -2.86 5.96 -13.11
C ARG A 180 -3.99 6.84 -13.63
#